data_AF-A0A960RWC8-F1
#
_entry.id   AF-A0A960RWC8-F1
#
_cell.length_a   1.000
_cell.length_b   1.000
_cell.length_c   1.000
_cell.angle_alpha   90.00
_cell.angle_beta   90.00
_cell.angle_gamma   90.00
#
_symmetry.space_group_name_H-M   'P 1'
#
loop_
_entity.id
_entity.type
_entity.pdbx_description
1 polymer ?
#
loop_
_entity_poly.entity_id
_entity_poly.type
_entity_poly.pdbx_seq_one_letter_code
_entity_poly.pdbx_strand_id
1 'polypeptide(L)'
;MFKLLLLLVVPMIVVAQEDQIQQAYELAQAGDQEKARAIYENLLLQEKEPWKQAILRYDIATTYLQEGQLSEALQTYDSIRLGANPYPLLLKRIEENLAVARWREALRMIEAYQEQTELSEDAVNKAIFLIRQVFQNVRAANDADCLLRKIEGSEACMPPDDLEMLRQSAQKRLAEILLDRRRQRIEEVSPQDALIYLIFGVGRQSAELRAIGRVPDTGLRHDYINREVVEAETWLPLWEAERKVVHDPAIDRAFIEFNSAIALMKEEDIISAEKKLEAVSDILEELLKQAFNNDPVPEILEKLLSAYRIALAEKIIQRGTIAALEQQQIRFSDLLREITKRPQEVRLENAAALLKQSMVELNQIDPILSRLLLIAAQQEVELLKWEYLDKQQEPTAETVLERAIALQRDALDAARLAKDRSGKGERKELLRLQNQVALTADVFETAAYREQQRAFNKADAFSCQYLPWAEALPLFSQGKDMVIFAREELSEEIEKLPRAIAHQEQAIIHWQRALAKLKEPRTGEPCRQQKQGGEEGKQEQQPQEGSEQQQKPKATPHDEVLRLLQQMEQDDRQQKKSSQPVKQGDKPW
;
A
#
# COMPACT_ATOMS: atom_id res chain seq x y z
N MET A 1 3.95 -15.31 -30.67
CA MET A 1 4.84 -14.14 -30.86
C MET A 1 5.80 -14.08 -29.67
N PHE A 2 6.66 -15.11 -29.50
CA PHE A 2 7.39 -15.40 -28.24
C PHE A 2 8.87 -15.78 -28.49
N LYS A 3 9.51 -15.18 -29.51
CA LYS A 3 10.89 -15.54 -29.92
C LYS A 3 11.90 -14.39 -29.93
N LEU A 4 11.59 -13.21 -29.40
CA LEU A 4 12.54 -12.08 -29.41
C LEU A 4 12.69 -11.48 -28.01
N LEU A 5 13.57 -12.08 -27.19
CA LEU A 5 14.33 -11.45 -26.11
C LEU A 5 15.30 -12.49 -25.54
N LEU A 6 16.19 -12.99 -26.41
CA LEU A 6 17.38 -13.74 -26.02
C LEU A 6 18.53 -12.72 -26.03
N LEU A 7 18.58 -11.89 -24.98
CA LEU A 7 19.68 -10.95 -24.76
C LEU A 7 20.96 -11.78 -24.54
N LEU A 8 21.96 -11.56 -25.40
CA LEU A 8 23.27 -12.19 -25.35
C LEU A 8 23.98 -11.86 -24.04
N VAL A 9 24.02 -12.81 -23.11
CA VAL A 9 24.77 -12.72 -21.85
C VAL A 9 26.24 -13.03 -22.13
N VAL A 10 27.10 -12.00 -22.16
CA VAL A 10 28.57 -12.15 -22.29
C VAL A 10 29.20 -12.07 -20.90
N PRO A 11 29.98 -13.02 -20.38
CA PRO A 11 30.54 -12.95 -19.03
C PRO A 11 31.68 -11.92 -18.92
N MET A 12 31.95 -11.43 -17.69
CA MET A 12 33.14 -10.63 -17.39
C MET A 12 34.24 -11.56 -16.88
N ILE A 13 35.37 -11.61 -17.58
CA ILE A 13 36.42 -12.59 -17.32
C ILE A 13 37.34 -12.13 -16.18
N VAL A 14 37.61 -13.03 -15.22
CA VAL A 14 38.54 -12.84 -14.11
C VAL A 14 39.78 -13.73 -14.31
N VAL A 15 40.97 -13.09 -14.32
CA VAL A 15 42.25 -13.61 -14.87
C VAL A 15 42.90 -14.78 -14.09
N ALA A 16 42.38 -15.21 -12.93
CA ALA A 16 43.06 -16.21 -12.07
C ALA A 16 42.36 -17.58 -11.96
N GLN A 17 41.09 -17.70 -12.40
CA GLN A 17 40.29 -18.94 -12.35
C GLN A 17 39.51 -19.13 -13.67
N GLU A 18 40.13 -18.69 -14.77
CA GLU A 18 39.52 -18.53 -16.09
C GLU A 18 38.91 -19.82 -16.61
N ASP A 19 39.59 -20.96 -16.44
CA ASP A 19 39.13 -22.27 -16.93
C ASP A 19 37.83 -22.75 -16.28
N GLN A 20 37.66 -22.56 -14.96
CA GLN A 20 36.45 -23.00 -14.25
C GLN A 20 35.26 -22.06 -14.51
N ILE A 21 35.52 -20.76 -14.61
CA ILE A 21 34.49 -19.77 -14.97
C ILE A 21 34.02 -20.00 -16.42
N GLN A 22 34.96 -20.27 -17.32
CA GLN A 22 34.67 -20.59 -18.72
C GLN A 22 33.90 -21.90 -18.84
N GLN A 23 34.29 -22.94 -18.09
CA GLN A 23 33.56 -24.21 -18.03
C GLN A 23 32.13 -24.02 -17.51
N ALA A 24 31.95 -23.28 -16.43
CA ALA A 24 30.62 -22.99 -15.87
C ALA A 24 29.75 -22.22 -16.88
N TYR A 25 30.34 -21.26 -17.59
CA TYR A 25 29.66 -20.51 -18.63
C TYR A 25 29.22 -21.39 -19.81
N GLU A 26 30.11 -22.26 -20.30
CA GLU A 26 29.79 -23.21 -21.38
C GLU A 26 28.67 -24.16 -20.99
N LEU A 27 28.64 -24.63 -19.74
CA LEU A 27 27.56 -25.45 -19.20
C LEU A 27 26.23 -24.67 -19.15
N ALA A 28 26.24 -23.41 -18.70
CA ALA A 28 25.06 -22.56 -18.67
C ALA A 28 24.49 -22.31 -20.08
N GLN A 29 25.37 -22.09 -21.06
CA GLN A 29 24.97 -21.93 -22.46
C GLN A 29 24.44 -23.23 -23.08
N ALA A 30 24.93 -24.39 -22.62
CA ALA A 30 24.48 -25.70 -23.06
C ALA A 30 23.15 -26.15 -22.44
N GLY A 31 22.59 -25.41 -21.48
CA GLY A 31 21.33 -25.74 -20.81
C GLY A 31 21.49 -26.53 -19.50
N ASP A 32 22.71 -26.77 -19.03
CA ASP A 32 23.02 -27.48 -17.78
C ASP A 32 23.29 -26.50 -16.60
N GLN A 33 22.25 -25.79 -16.16
CA GLN A 33 22.45 -24.60 -15.31
C GLN A 33 22.68 -24.97 -13.85
N GLU A 34 22.20 -26.14 -13.42
CA GLU A 34 22.52 -26.74 -12.12
C GLU A 34 24.03 -27.00 -11.98
N LYS A 35 24.67 -27.61 -12.98
CA LYS A 35 26.13 -27.84 -12.93
C LYS A 35 26.91 -26.53 -13.04
N ALA A 36 26.46 -25.59 -13.86
CA ALA A 36 27.07 -24.27 -13.92
C ALA A 36 27.05 -23.57 -12.56
N ARG A 37 25.89 -23.57 -11.87
CA ARG A 37 25.76 -23.01 -10.51
C ARG A 37 26.66 -23.71 -9.51
N ALA A 38 26.72 -25.03 -9.52
CA ALA A 38 27.56 -25.77 -8.58
C ALA A 38 29.04 -25.35 -8.70
N ILE A 39 29.52 -25.07 -9.92
CA ILE A 39 30.86 -24.54 -10.14
C ILE A 39 30.96 -23.10 -9.60
N TYR A 40 30.03 -22.21 -9.95
CA TYR A 40 30.05 -20.83 -9.45
C TYR A 40 29.96 -20.72 -7.93
N GLU A 41 29.14 -21.53 -7.27
CA GLU A 41 29.01 -21.57 -5.81
C GLU A 41 30.31 -22.05 -5.15
N ASN A 42 30.98 -23.06 -5.73
CA ASN A 42 32.28 -23.51 -5.24
C ASN A 42 33.34 -22.43 -5.39
N LEU A 43 33.37 -21.72 -6.53
CA LEU A 43 34.25 -20.57 -6.74
C LEU A 43 33.96 -19.45 -5.71
N LEU A 44 32.68 -19.18 -5.44
CA LEU A 44 32.26 -18.14 -4.51
C LEU A 44 32.73 -18.41 -3.07
N LEU A 45 32.78 -19.68 -2.65
CA LEU A 45 33.29 -20.09 -1.33
C LEU A 45 34.80 -19.84 -1.17
N GLN A 46 35.54 -19.88 -2.27
CA GLN A 46 37.00 -19.73 -2.28
C GLN A 46 37.43 -18.27 -2.49
N GLU A 47 36.57 -17.46 -3.11
CA GLU A 47 36.86 -16.08 -3.46
C GLU A 47 36.78 -15.14 -2.24
N LYS A 48 37.77 -14.26 -2.10
CA LYS A 48 37.88 -13.29 -0.98
C LYS A 48 37.67 -11.86 -1.43
N GLU A 49 37.86 -11.56 -2.71
CA GLU A 49 37.73 -10.21 -3.23
C GLU A 49 36.25 -9.85 -3.46
N PRO A 50 35.74 -8.77 -2.83
CA PRO A 50 34.31 -8.44 -2.89
C PRO A 50 33.76 -8.24 -4.31
N TRP A 51 34.56 -7.66 -5.21
CA TRP A 51 34.13 -7.40 -6.58
C TRP A 51 34.02 -8.70 -7.41
N LYS A 52 34.90 -9.67 -7.18
CA LYS A 52 34.81 -11.01 -7.80
C LYS A 52 33.64 -11.80 -7.25
N GLN A 53 33.40 -11.72 -5.94
CA GLN A 53 32.19 -12.28 -5.33
C GLN A 53 30.91 -11.68 -5.93
N ALA A 54 30.91 -10.39 -6.24
CA ALA A 54 29.77 -9.74 -6.90
C ALA A 54 29.52 -10.29 -8.31
N ILE A 55 30.58 -10.54 -9.09
CA ILE A 55 30.48 -11.17 -10.42
C ILE A 55 29.96 -12.60 -10.29
N LEU A 56 30.53 -13.43 -9.40
CA LEU A 56 30.09 -14.81 -9.20
C LEU A 56 28.62 -14.89 -8.76
N ARG A 57 28.18 -13.99 -7.86
CA ARG A 57 26.75 -13.88 -7.47
C ARG A 57 25.86 -13.44 -8.63
N TYR A 58 26.34 -12.52 -9.46
CA TYR A 58 25.63 -12.12 -10.68
C TYR A 58 25.46 -13.31 -11.63
N ASP A 59 26.49 -14.13 -11.83
CA ASP A 59 26.43 -15.31 -12.70
C ASP A 59 25.47 -16.37 -12.12
N ILE A 60 25.53 -16.63 -10.81
CA ILE A 60 24.57 -17.50 -10.11
C ILE A 60 23.13 -16.99 -10.28
N ALA A 61 22.88 -15.70 -10.03
CA ALA A 61 21.54 -15.12 -10.21
C ALA A 61 21.05 -15.24 -11.66
N THR A 62 21.95 -15.10 -12.63
CA THR A 62 21.64 -15.20 -14.06
C THR A 62 21.27 -16.63 -14.47
N THR A 63 21.94 -17.64 -13.94
CA THR A 63 21.54 -19.04 -14.15
C THR A 63 20.17 -19.35 -13.56
N TYR A 64 19.83 -18.84 -12.36
CA TYR A 64 18.47 -18.92 -11.80
C TYR A 64 17.43 -18.27 -12.72
N LEU A 65 17.73 -17.08 -13.26
CA LEU A 65 16.85 -16.38 -14.19
C LEU A 65 16.63 -17.16 -15.50
N GLN A 66 17.65 -17.82 -16.02
CA GLN A 66 17.58 -18.62 -17.23
C GLN A 66 16.72 -19.88 -17.06
N GLU A 67 16.73 -20.51 -15.88
CA GLU A 67 15.87 -21.66 -15.56
C GLU A 67 14.43 -21.28 -15.18
N GLY A 68 14.13 -19.99 -15.02
CA GLY A 68 12.82 -19.53 -14.56
C GLY A 68 12.60 -19.66 -13.05
N GLN A 69 13.66 -19.87 -12.27
CA GLN A 69 13.64 -19.81 -10.80
C GLN A 69 13.69 -18.34 -10.34
N LEU A 70 12.58 -17.63 -10.55
CA LEU A 70 12.52 -16.16 -10.46
C LEU A 70 12.72 -15.64 -9.03
N SER A 71 12.21 -16.34 -8.01
CA SER A 71 12.34 -15.90 -6.61
C SER A 71 13.79 -15.98 -6.13
N GLU A 72 14.47 -17.07 -6.47
CA GLU A 72 15.88 -17.32 -6.18
C GLU A 72 16.78 -16.34 -6.92
N ALA A 73 16.46 -16.05 -8.20
CA ALA A 73 17.17 -15.04 -8.99
C ALA A 73 17.09 -13.65 -8.32
N LEU A 74 15.88 -13.21 -7.96
CA LEU A 74 15.66 -11.91 -7.31
C LEU A 74 16.39 -11.81 -5.96
N GLN A 75 16.26 -12.82 -5.11
CA GLN A 75 16.96 -12.87 -3.82
C GLN A 75 18.47 -12.81 -3.99
N THR A 76 19.00 -13.50 -5.01
CA THR A 76 20.44 -13.51 -5.27
C THR A 76 20.92 -12.16 -5.79
N TYR A 77 20.23 -11.53 -6.74
CA TYR A 77 20.56 -10.19 -7.24
C TYR A 77 20.52 -9.14 -6.14
N ASP A 78 19.47 -9.12 -5.30
CA ASP A 78 19.32 -8.16 -4.20
C ASP A 78 20.42 -8.35 -3.11
N SER A 79 21.10 -9.50 -3.09
CA SER A 79 22.22 -9.77 -2.17
C SER A 79 23.59 -9.23 -2.64
N ILE A 80 23.70 -8.78 -3.90
CA ILE A 80 24.98 -8.37 -4.49
C ILE A 80 25.43 -7.03 -3.90
N ARG A 81 26.62 -7.00 -3.31
CA ARG A 81 27.23 -5.78 -2.75
C ARG A 81 28.28 -5.23 -3.71
N LEU A 82 27.99 -4.08 -4.33
CA LEU A 82 28.84 -3.49 -5.38
C LEU A 82 29.94 -2.53 -4.87
N GLY A 83 29.95 -2.21 -3.57
CA GLY A 83 30.90 -1.24 -2.99
C GLY A 83 30.59 0.21 -3.38
N ALA A 84 31.46 1.15 -3.02
CA ALA A 84 31.23 2.60 -3.19
C ALA A 84 31.33 3.08 -4.65
N ASN A 85 32.12 2.38 -5.49
CA ASN A 85 32.32 2.70 -6.91
C ASN A 85 32.07 1.43 -7.76
N PRO A 86 30.79 1.08 -8.02
CA PRO A 86 30.45 -0.06 -8.86
C PRO A 86 31.09 0.06 -10.24
N TYR A 87 31.52 -1.07 -10.80
CA TYR A 87 31.88 -1.11 -12.21
C TYR A 87 30.61 -0.90 -13.07
N PRO A 88 30.54 0.14 -13.93
CA PRO A 88 29.28 0.52 -14.61
C PRO A 88 28.66 -0.61 -15.43
N LEU A 89 29.48 -1.44 -16.09
CA LEU A 89 28.98 -2.57 -16.87
C LEU A 89 28.32 -3.64 -15.98
N LEU A 90 28.85 -3.90 -14.78
CA LEU A 90 28.27 -4.88 -13.86
C LEU A 90 26.95 -4.35 -13.31
N LEU A 91 26.93 -3.07 -12.91
CA LEU A 91 25.71 -2.41 -12.44
C LEU A 91 24.62 -2.44 -13.51
N LYS A 92 24.94 -2.02 -14.74
CA LYS A 92 24.02 -2.07 -15.88
C LYS A 92 23.36 -3.45 -16.01
N ARG A 93 24.16 -4.51 -16.02
CA ARG A 93 23.67 -5.89 -16.21
C ARG A 93 22.84 -6.42 -15.05
N ILE A 94 23.23 -6.10 -13.81
CA ILE A 94 22.44 -6.46 -12.62
C ILE A 94 21.06 -5.80 -12.72
N GLU A 95 21.02 -4.51 -13.02
CA GLU A 95 19.77 -3.75 -13.12
C GLU A 95 18.91 -4.23 -14.29
N GLU A 96 19.50 -4.51 -15.45
CA GLU A 96 18.81 -5.14 -16.60
C GLU A 96 18.15 -6.48 -16.21
N ASN A 97 18.91 -7.38 -15.58
CA ASN A 97 18.38 -8.69 -15.22
C ASN A 97 17.39 -8.64 -14.06
N LEU A 98 17.55 -7.71 -13.11
CA LEU A 98 16.53 -7.42 -12.10
C LEU A 98 15.23 -6.95 -12.75
N ALA A 99 15.30 -6.03 -13.71
CA ALA A 99 14.13 -5.58 -14.45
C ALA A 99 13.41 -6.75 -15.16
N VAL A 100 14.17 -7.62 -15.82
CA VAL A 100 13.63 -8.80 -16.51
C VAL A 100 13.03 -9.81 -15.53
N ALA A 101 13.73 -10.12 -14.43
CA ALA A 101 13.27 -11.06 -13.41
C ALA A 101 11.97 -10.59 -12.75
N ARG A 102 11.90 -9.30 -12.36
CA ARG A 102 10.70 -8.69 -11.76
C ARG A 102 9.54 -8.65 -12.74
N TRP A 103 9.81 -8.36 -14.00
CA TRP A 103 8.81 -8.38 -15.06
C TRP A 103 8.22 -9.78 -15.27
N ARG A 104 9.06 -10.81 -15.42
CA ARG A 104 8.62 -12.20 -15.58
C ARG A 104 7.84 -12.69 -14.36
N GLU A 105 8.26 -12.34 -13.16
CA GLU A 105 7.58 -12.75 -11.93
C GLU A 105 6.21 -12.07 -11.80
N ALA A 106 6.12 -10.80 -12.17
CA ALA A 106 4.84 -10.10 -12.24
C ALA A 106 3.90 -10.76 -13.27
N LEU A 107 4.38 -11.08 -14.47
CA LEU A 107 3.58 -11.78 -15.48
C LEU A 107 3.08 -13.13 -14.97
N ARG A 108 3.96 -13.94 -14.37
CA ARG A 108 3.58 -15.24 -13.77
C ARG A 108 2.47 -15.09 -12.74
N MET A 109 2.53 -14.08 -11.87
CA MET A 109 1.49 -13.81 -10.88
C MET A 109 0.15 -13.42 -11.52
N ILE A 110 0.19 -12.65 -12.61
CA ILE A 110 -1.02 -12.22 -13.32
C ILE A 110 -1.62 -13.36 -14.15
N GLU A 111 -0.78 -14.20 -14.77
CA GLU A 111 -1.21 -15.36 -15.56
C GLU A 111 -1.82 -16.44 -14.67
N ALA A 112 -1.16 -16.77 -13.54
CA ALA A 112 -1.73 -17.69 -12.54
C ALA A 112 -3.10 -17.23 -12.01
N TYR A 113 -3.35 -15.92 -12.02
CA TYR A 113 -4.65 -15.33 -11.70
C TYR A 113 -5.70 -15.54 -12.80
N GLN A 114 -5.35 -15.40 -14.08
CA GLN A 114 -6.31 -15.64 -15.17
C GLN A 114 -6.84 -17.09 -15.17
N GLU A 115 -6.09 -18.02 -14.58
CA GLU A 115 -6.46 -19.43 -14.45
C GLU A 115 -7.21 -19.77 -13.14
N GLN A 116 -7.19 -18.91 -12.11
CA GLN A 116 -7.80 -19.16 -10.79
C GLN A 116 -8.81 -18.06 -10.40
N THR A 117 -10.04 -18.47 -10.10
CA THR A 117 -11.25 -17.60 -10.07
C THR A 117 -11.36 -16.62 -8.89
N GLU A 118 -10.43 -16.63 -7.94
CA GLU A 118 -10.47 -15.72 -6.77
C GLU A 118 -9.12 -15.02 -6.56
N LEU A 119 -9.15 -13.69 -6.57
CA LEU A 119 -8.01 -12.84 -6.23
C LEU A 119 -7.73 -12.90 -4.73
N SER A 120 -6.54 -13.35 -4.36
CA SER A 120 -5.87 -12.70 -3.25
C SER A 120 -5.46 -11.32 -3.73
N GLU A 121 -6.06 -10.27 -3.15
CA GLU A 121 -5.70 -8.88 -3.45
C GLU A 121 -4.18 -8.63 -3.35
N ASP A 122 -3.52 -9.36 -2.44
CA ASP A 122 -2.07 -9.32 -2.22
C ASP A 122 -1.25 -9.76 -3.42
N ALA A 123 -1.70 -10.73 -4.21
CA ALA A 123 -0.98 -11.19 -5.40
C ALA A 123 -0.92 -10.10 -6.49
N VAL A 124 -2.05 -9.42 -6.74
CA VAL A 124 -2.09 -8.29 -7.68
C VAL A 124 -1.40 -7.05 -7.11
N ASN A 125 -1.43 -6.85 -5.79
CA ASN A 125 -0.62 -5.83 -5.11
C ASN A 125 0.88 -6.07 -5.37
N LYS A 126 1.32 -7.32 -5.20
CA LYS A 126 2.71 -7.73 -5.42
C LYS A 126 3.12 -7.62 -6.89
N ALA A 127 2.28 -8.04 -7.84
CA ALA A 127 2.55 -7.89 -9.27
C ALA A 127 2.74 -6.42 -9.67
N ILE A 128 1.86 -5.52 -9.20
CA ILE A 128 2.01 -4.07 -9.46
C ILE A 128 3.29 -3.53 -8.83
N PHE A 129 3.63 -3.95 -7.62
CA PHE A 129 4.89 -3.57 -6.97
C PHE A 129 6.11 -4.00 -7.79
N LEU A 130 6.15 -5.24 -8.26
CA LEU A 130 7.22 -5.76 -9.11
C LEU A 130 7.33 -4.96 -10.41
N ILE A 131 6.21 -4.67 -11.10
CA ILE A 131 6.21 -3.85 -12.32
C ILE A 131 6.76 -2.44 -12.06
N ARG A 132 6.52 -1.84 -10.89
CA ARG A 132 7.13 -0.55 -10.55
C ARG A 132 8.64 -0.62 -10.39
N GLN A 133 9.11 -1.69 -9.75
CA GLN A 133 10.53 -1.91 -9.62
C GLN A 133 11.18 -2.10 -11.00
N VAL A 134 10.49 -2.69 -11.99
CA VAL A 134 10.98 -2.72 -13.39
C VAL A 134 11.36 -1.32 -13.88
N PHE A 135 10.53 -0.30 -13.66
CA PHE A 135 10.88 1.07 -14.10
C PHE A 135 12.10 1.65 -13.37
N GLN A 136 12.24 1.34 -12.08
CA GLN A 136 13.39 1.78 -11.29
C GLN A 136 14.68 1.13 -11.80
N ASN A 137 14.64 -0.18 -12.04
CA ASN A 137 15.77 -0.93 -12.59
C ASN A 137 16.10 -0.53 -14.03
N VAL A 138 15.10 -0.32 -14.89
CA VAL A 138 15.32 0.19 -16.26
C VAL A 138 16.01 1.55 -16.22
N ARG A 139 15.59 2.45 -15.32
CA ARG A 139 16.26 3.74 -15.13
C ARG A 139 17.69 3.59 -14.64
N ALA A 140 17.92 2.77 -13.62
CA ALA A 140 19.26 2.52 -13.08
C ALA A 140 20.20 1.88 -14.13
N ALA A 141 19.68 0.96 -14.95
CA ALA A 141 20.39 0.38 -16.08
C ALA A 141 20.74 1.43 -17.14
N ASN A 142 19.80 2.32 -17.49
CA ASN A 142 20.05 3.43 -18.41
C ASN A 142 21.10 4.42 -17.87
N ASP A 143 21.06 4.73 -16.57
CA ASP A 143 22.04 5.60 -15.91
C ASP A 143 23.45 4.95 -15.95
N ALA A 144 23.53 3.65 -15.69
CA ALA A 144 24.78 2.89 -15.78
C ALA A 144 25.31 2.76 -17.23
N ASP A 145 24.43 2.55 -18.21
CA ASP A 145 24.80 2.54 -19.65
C ASP A 145 25.31 3.92 -20.08
N CYS A 146 24.66 4.99 -19.64
CA CYS A 146 25.09 6.35 -19.92
C CYS A 146 26.49 6.64 -19.36
N LEU A 147 26.78 6.17 -18.14
CA LEU A 147 28.13 6.27 -17.55
C LEU A 147 29.15 5.48 -18.37
N LEU A 148 28.82 4.25 -18.76
CA LEU A 148 29.69 3.40 -19.59
C LEU A 148 30.02 4.08 -20.93
N ARG A 149 29.01 4.58 -21.64
CA ARG A 149 29.19 5.27 -22.93
C ARG A 149 30.00 6.55 -22.81
N LYS A 150 29.86 7.30 -21.71
CA LYS A 150 30.70 8.48 -21.43
C LYS A 150 32.16 8.09 -21.23
N ILE A 151 32.42 6.98 -20.54
CA ILE A 151 33.78 6.43 -20.38
C ILE A 151 34.35 6.00 -21.74
N GLU A 152 33.50 5.48 -22.63
CA GLU A 152 33.84 5.10 -24.00
C GLU A 152 33.93 6.29 -24.99
N GLY A 153 33.66 7.52 -24.53
CA GLY A 153 33.83 8.75 -25.32
C GLY A 153 32.59 9.24 -26.09
N SER A 154 31.40 8.70 -25.82
CA SER A 154 30.15 9.17 -26.44
C SER A 154 29.66 10.48 -25.83
N GLU A 155 29.19 11.42 -26.66
CA GLU A 155 28.64 12.72 -26.23
C GLU A 155 27.17 12.66 -25.79
N ALA A 156 26.41 11.69 -26.31
CA ALA A 156 24.97 11.56 -26.05
C ALA A 156 24.62 10.21 -25.42
N CYS A 157 23.75 10.24 -24.41
CA CYS A 157 23.18 9.05 -23.81
C CYS A 157 21.81 8.79 -24.45
N MET A 158 21.71 7.67 -25.18
CA MET A 158 20.43 7.16 -25.68
C MET A 158 20.13 5.83 -24.98
N PRO A 159 18.91 5.65 -24.43
CA PRO A 159 18.53 4.39 -23.82
C PRO A 159 18.61 3.25 -24.85
N PRO A 160 19.10 2.06 -24.48
CA PRO A 160 19.06 0.88 -25.35
C PRO A 160 17.63 0.50 -25.75
N ASP A 161 17.44 0.11 -27.01
CA ASP A 161 16.12 -0.27 -27.55
C ASP A 161 15.43 -1.38 -26.74
N ASP A 162 16.20 -2.36 -26.26
CA ASP A 162 15.68 -3.49 -25.46
C ASP A 162 15.11 -3.04 -24.10
N LEU A 163 15.76 -2.07 -23.46
CA LEU A 163 15.30 -1.50 -22.19
C LEU A 163 14.04 -0.66 -22.40
N GLU A 164 13.97 0.07 -23.51
CA GLU A 164 12.79 0.84 -23.87
C GLU A 164 11.60 -0.06 -24.21
N MET A 165 11.81 -1.17 -24.92
CA MET A 165 10.77 -2.19 -25.14
C MET A 165 10.27 -2.79 -23.83
N LEU A 166 11.16 -3.15 -22.90
CA LEU A 166 10.78 -3.67 -21.59
C LEU A 166 9.94 -2.65 -20.81
N ARG A 167 10.35 -1.37 -20.82
CA ARG A 167 9.63 -0.27 -20.20
C ARG A 167 8.22 -0.12 -20.77
N GLN A 168 8.09 -0.12 -22.09
CA GLN A 168 6.79 0.01 -22.76
C GLN A 168 5.88 -1.19 -22.48
N SER A 169 6.42 -2.41 -22.50
CA SER A 169 5.68 -3.63 -22.16
C SER A 169 5.16 -3.61 -20.72
N ALA A 170 6.03 -3.23 -19.77
CA ALA A 170 5.69 -3.05 -18.37
C ALA A 170 4.62 -1.96 -18.17
N GLN A 171 4.75 -0.83 -18.86
CA GLN A 171 3.79 0.28 -18.81
C GLN A 171 2.42 -0.14 -19.35
N LYS A 172 2.38 -0.82 -20.50
CA LYS A 172 1.14 -1.32 -21.09
C LYS A 172 0.43 -2.29 -20.15
N ARG A 173 1.13 -3.30 -19.63
CA ARG A 173 0.51 -4.31 -18.77
C ARG A 173 0.03 -3.74 -17.45
N LEU A 174 0.78 -2.78 -16.90
CA LEU A 174 0.34 -2.06 -15.72
C LEU A 174 -0.94 -1.28 -15.95
N ALA A 175 -1.06 -0.61 -17.10
CA ALA A 175 -2.29 0.06 -17.49
C ALA A 175 -3.46 -0.93 -17.60
N GLU A 176 -3.26 -2.10 -18.21
CA GLU A 176 -4.27 -3.17 -18.28
C GLU A 176 -4.73 -3.63 -16.89
N ILE A 177 -3.81 -3.93 -15.97
CA ILE A 177 -4.18 -4.34 -14.60
C ILE A 177 -4.94 -3.23 -13.88
N LEU A 178 -4.51 -1.97 -14.04
CA LEU A 178 -5.19 -0.83 -13.42
C LEU A 178 -6.60 -0.64 -14.00
N LEU A 179 -6.77 -0.83 -15.30
CA LEU A 179 -8.06 -0.82 -15.99
C LEU A 179 -8.99 -1.91 -15.47
N ASP A 180 -8.52 -3.15 -15.36
CA ASP A 180 -9.31 -4.28 -14.85
C ASP A 180 -9.75 -4.04 -13.40
N ARG A 181 -8.84 -3.55 -12.54
CA ARG A 181 -9.19 -3.21 -11.14
C ARG A 181 -10.13 -2.02 -11.04
N ARG A 182 -10.06 -1.08 -11.98
CA ARG A 182 -11.01 0.03 -12.03
C ARG A 182 -12.38 -0.50 -12.40
N ARG A 183 -12.49 -1.39 -13.39
CA ARG A 183 -13.76 -2.01 -13.81
C ARG A 183 -14.42 -2.77 -12.65
N GLN A 184 -13.68 -3.64 -11.97
CA GLN A 184 -14.18 -4.36 -10.78
C GLN A 184 -14.72 -3.40 -9.72
N ARG A 185 -13.98 -2.33 -9.42
CA ARG A 185 -14.41 -1.34 -8.43
C ARG A 185 -15.64 -0.55 -8.87
N ILE A 186 -15.73 -0.20 -10.15
CA ILE A 186 -16.89 0.48 -10.72
C ILE A 186 -18.16 -0.39 -10.57
N GLU A 187 -18.04 -1.71 -10.75
CA GLU A 187 -19.16 -2.65 -10.59
C GLU A 187 -19.66 -2.76 -9.13
N GLU A 188 -18.81 -2.43 -8.15
CA GLU A 188 -19.11 -2.46 -6.72
C GLU A 188 -19.66 -1.11 -6.18
N VAL A 189 -19.68 -0.05 -7.00
CA VAL A 189 -20.10 1.29 -6.57
C VAL A 189 -21.59 1.32 -6.25
N SER A 190 -21.93 1.85 -5.07
CA SER A 190 -23.31 2.09 -4.69
C SER A 190 -23.91 3.22 -5.56
N PRO A 191 -25.21 3.17 -5.92
CA PRO A 191 -25.83 4.27 -6.66
C PRO A 191 -25.77 5.63 -5.94
N GLN A 192 -25.60 5.63 -4.61
CA GLN A 192 -25.47 6.86 -3.83
C GLN A 192 -24.11 7.55 -4.02
N ASP A 193 -23.07 6.77 -4.32
CA ASP A 193 -21.71 7.26 -4.55
C ASP A 193 -21.40 7.43 -6.04
N ALA A 194 -22.21 6.86 -6.93
CA ALA A 194 -22.00 6.86 -8.38
C ALA A 194 -21.76 8.26 -8.95
N LEU A 195 -22.53 9.27 -8.52
CA LEU A 195 -22.34 10.65 -8.95
C LEU A 195 -20.94 11.19 -8.60
N ILE A 196 -20.40 10.87 -7.42
CA ILE A 196 -19.05 11.30 -6.99
C ILE A 196 -17.98 10.62 -7.85
N TYR A 197 -18.15 9.33 -8.11
CA TYR A 197 -17.27 8.55 -8.99
C TYR A 197 -17.27 9.10 -10.42
N LEU A 198 -18.44 9.44 -10.96
CA LEU A 198 -18.57 10.02 -12.30
C LEU A 198 -17.90 11.40 -12.40
N ILE A 199 -18.12 12.29 -11.42
CA ILE A 199 -17.46 13.61 -11.38
C ILE A 199 -15.94 13.44 -11.31
N PHE A 200 -15.47 12.53 -10.45
CA PHE A 200 -14.04 12.26 -10.31
C PHE A 200 -13.44 11.74 -11.62
N GLY A 201 -14.10 10.75 -12.24
CA GLY A 201 -13.68 10.14 -13.50
C GLY A 201 -13.61 11.15 -14.65
N VAL A 202 -14.66 11.97 -14.81
CA VAL A 202 -14.76 13.01 -15.85
C VAL A 202 -13.70 14.10 -15.63
N GLY A 203 -13.54 14.57 -14.39
CA GLY A 203 -12.52 15.58 -14.04
C GLY A 203 -11.10 15.08 -14.32
N ARG A 204 -10.81 13.83 -13.96
CA ARG A 204 -9.52 13.18 -14.23
C ARG A 204 -9.25 13.08 -15.74
N GLN A 205 -10.25 12.65 -16.49
CA GLN A 205 -10.17 12.52 -17.96
C GLN A 205 -9.90 13.88 -18.62
N SER A 206 -10.61 14.94 -18.20
CA SER A 206 -10.39 16.31 -18.69
C SER A 206 -8.96 16.78 -18.41
N ALA A 207 -8.44 16.52 -17.21
CA ALA A 207 -7.09 16.91 -16.82
C ALA A 207 -6.01 16.18 -17.63
N GLU A 208 -6.18 14.88 -17.92
CA GLU A 208 -5.26 14.12 -18.78
C GLU A 208 -5.30 14.59 -20.23
N LEU A 209 -6.49 14.86 -20.79
CA LEU A 209 -6.61 15.43 -22.14
C LEU A 209 -5.91 16.78 -22.27
N ARG A 210 -6.02 17.66 -21.27
CA ARG A 210 -5.25 18.94 -21.23
C ARG A 210 -3.75 18.71 -21.24
N ALA A 211 -3.28 17.68 -20.55
CA ALA A 211 -1.86 17.35 -20.52
C ALA A 211 -1.40 16.83 -21.89
N ILE A 212 -2.17 15.94 -22.52
CA ILE A 212 -1.91 15.39 -23.86
C ILE A 212 -1.94 16.49 -24.92
N GLY A 213 -2.86 17.45 -24.83
CA GLY A 213 -2.97 18.58 -25.76
C GLY A 213 -1.73 19.49 -25.80
N ARG A 214 -0.83 19.38 -24.81
CA ARG A 214 0.45 20.10 -24.75
C ARG A 214 1.63 19.30 -25.31
N VAL A 215 1.42 18.01 -25.60
CA VAL A 215 2.45 17.12 -26.16
C VAL A 215 2.51 17.32 -27.69
N PRO A 216 3.70 17.46 -28.30
CA PRO A 216 3.84 17.55 -29.74
C PRO A 216 3.21 16.37 -30.47
N ASP A 217 2.73 16.62 -31.69
CA ASP A 217 2.06 15.61 -32.51
C ASP A 217 3.06 14.53 -32.95
N THR A 218 3.02 13.39 -32.26
CA THR A 218 3.98 12.29 -32.35
C THR A 218 3.24 10.97 -32.19
N GLY A 219 3.83 9.83 -32.60
CA GLY A 219 3.22 8.52 -32.38
C GLY A 219 2.91 8.23 -30.90
N LEU A 220 3.69 8.79 -29.98
CA LEU A 220 3.44 8.72 -28.54
C LEU A 220 2.11 9.40 -28.15
N ARG A 221 1.77 10.53 -28.79
CA ARG A 221 0.50 11.24 -28.54
C ARG A 221 -0.69 10.34 -28.89
N HIS A 222 -0.64 9.65 -30.03
CA HIS A 222 -1.67 8.71 -30.46
C HIS A 222 -1.85 7.57 -29.43
N ASP A 223 -0.75 6.98 -28.94
CA ASP A 223 -0.81 5.93 -27.93
C ASP A 223 -1.42 6.41 -26.61
N TYR A 224 -1.11 7.63 -26.18
CA TYR A 224 -1.74 8.25 -25.00
C TYR A 224 -3.24 8.45 -25.21
N ILE A 225 -3.67 8.95 -26.36
CA ILE A 225 -5.09 9.16 -26.68
C ILE A 225 -5.85 7.83 -26.66
N ASN A 226 -5.32 6.79 -27.30
CA ASN A 226 -5.95 5.47 -27.31
C ASN A 226 -6.11 4.90 -25.90
N ARG A 227 -5.11 5.09 -25.03
CA ARG A 227 -5.21 4.70 -23.62
C ARG A 227 -6.36 5.44 -22.93
N GLU A 228 -6.43 6.75 -23.11
CA GLU A 228 -7.48 7.58 -22.50
C GLU A 228 -8.88 7.20 -23.02
N VAL A 229 -9.04 6.82 -24.30
CA VAL A 229 -10.30 6.29 -24.83
C VAL A 229 -10.74 5.03 -24.08
N VAL A 230 -9.83 4.05 -23.94
CA VAL A 230 -10.13 2.80 -23.22
C VAL A 230 -10.48 3.08 -21.77
N GLU A 231 -9.76 4.01 -21.13
CA GLU A 231 -10.05 4.44 -19.76
C GLU A 231 -11.42 5.10 -19.63
N ALA A 232 -11.82 5.95 -20.57
CA ALA A 232 -13.15 6.57 -20.58
C ALA A 232 -14.27 5.52 -20.73
N GLU A 233 -14.07 4.52 -21.59
CA GLU A 233 -15.05 3.45 -21.80
C GLU A 233 -15.29 2.59 -20.55
N THR A 234 -14.32 2.49 -19.63
CA THR A 234 -14.52 1.78 -18.35
C THR A 234 -15.58 2.40 -17.46
N TRP A 235 -15.95 3.67 -17.68
CA TRP A 235 -16.99 4.36 -16.91
C TRP A 235 -18.40 4.14 -17.46
N LEU A 236 -18.55 3.62 -18.69
CA LEU A 236 -19.86 3.41 -19.32
C LEU A 236 -20.81 2.53 -18.50
N PRO A 237 -20.37 1.41 -17.87
CA PRO A 237 -21.26 0.61 -17.03
C PRO A 237 -21.83 1.40 -15.85
N LEU A 238 -21.04 2.30 -15.24
CA LEU A 238 -21.51 3.15 -14.14
C LEU A 238 -22.56 4.14 -14.63
N TRP A 239 -22.31 4.78 -15.78
CA TRP A 239 -23.28 5.66 -16.41
C TRP A 239 -24.60 4.96 -16.72
N GLU A 240 -24.55 3.73 -17.24
CA GLU A 240 -25.74 2.95 -17.55
C GLU A 240 -26.50 2.53 -16.28
N ALA A 241 -25.78 2.17 -15.22
CA ALA A 241 -26.37 1.87 -13.92
C ALA A 241 -27.05 3.11 -13.33
N GLU A 242 -26.36 4.26 -13.37
CA GLU A 242 -26.88 5.51 -12.80
C GLU A 242 -28.13 6.00 -13.53
N ARG A 243 -28.15 5.93 -14.87
CA ARG A 243 -29.34 6.25 -15.67
C ARG A 243 -30.57 5.40 -15.35
N LYS A 244 -30.37 4.15 -14.91
CA LYS A 244 -31.47 3.26 -14.50
C LYS A 244 -31.99 3.58 -13.10
N VAL A 245 -31.16 4.17 -12.24
CA VAL A 245 -31.52 4.50 -10.86
C VAL A 245 -32.05 5.93 -10.78
N VAL A 246 -31.28 6.89 -11.26
CA VAL A 246 -31.58 8.33 -11.25
C VAL A 246 -32.26 8.71 -12.55
N HIS A 247 -33.59 8.84 -12.50
CA HIS A 247 -34.43 9.21 -13.64
C HIS A 247 -34.42 10.74 -13.87
N ASP A 248 -33.23 11.35 -13.90
CA ASP A 248 -33.04 12.78 -14.12
C ASP A 248 -32.60 13.05 -15.57
N PRO A 249 -33.31 13.90 -16.34
CA PRO A 249 -32.94 14.24 -17.72
C PRO A 249 -31.56 14.91 -17.86
N ALA A 250 -31.01 15.48 -16.77
CA ALA A 250 -29.66 16.00 -16.75
C ALA A 250 -28.61 14.87 -16.80
N ILE A 251 -28.84 13.73 -16.14
CA ILE A 251 -27.96 12.54 -16.22
C ILE A 251 -27.93 12.00 -17.65
N ASP A 252 -29.08 11.91 -18.32
CA ASP A 252 -29.14 11.50 -19.73
C ASP A 252 -28.36 12.44 -20.65
N ARG A 253 -28.46 13.76 -20.42
CA ARG A 253 -27.71 14.76 -21.18
C ARG A 253 -26.21 14.63 -20.94
N ALA A 254 -25.79 14.48 -19.69
CA ALA A 254 -24.39 14.30 -19.32
C ALA A 254 -23.81 13.03 -19.96
N PHE A 255 -24.59 11.94 -20.00
CA PHE A 255 -24.19 10.70 -20.68
C PHE A 255 -24.00 10.88 -22.20
N ILE A 256 -24.88 11.63 -22.87
CA ILE A 256 -24.76 11.91 -24.31
C ILE A 256 -23.50 12.73 -24.59
N GLU A 257 -23.25 13.78 -23.81
CA GLU A 257 -22.07 14.62 -23.93
C GLU A 257 -20.78 13.83 -23.65
N PHE A 258 -20.81 12.90 -22.68
CA PHE A 258 -19.69 12.01 -22.38
C PHE A 258 -19.38 11.05 -23.53
N ASN A 259 -20.39 10.42 -24.13
CA ASN A 259 -20.20 9.58 -25.32
C ASN A 259 -19.69 10.39 -26.52
N SER A 260 -20.18 11.62 -26.69
CA SER A 260 -19.66 12.54 -27.71
C SER A 260 -18.18 12.87 -27.48
N ALA A 261 -17.75 13.03 -26.22
CA ALA A 261 -16.34 13.21 -25.90
C ALA A 261 -15.51 11.99 -26.28
N ILE A 262 -15.99 10.76 -26.01
CA ILE A 262 -15.31 9.52 -26.41
C ILE A 262 -15.14 9.42 -27.93
N ALA A 263 -16.18 9.76 -28.70
CA ALA A 263 -16.10 9.79 -30.16
C ALA A 263 -15.04 10.78 -30.66
N LEU A 264 -15.00 12.00 -30.10
CA LEU A 264 -14.01 13.02 -30.43
C LEU A 264 -12.58 12.62 -30.03
N MET A 265 -12.41 11.92 -28.90
CA MET A 265 -11.11 11.35 -28.52
C MET A 265 -10.62 10.31 -29.55
N LYS A 266 -11.52 9.45 -30.07
CA LYS A 266 -11.19 8.49 -31.12
C LYS A 266 -10.83 9.15 -32.46
N GLU A 267 -11.37 10.35 -32.70
CA GLU A 267 -11.04 11.20 -33.86
C GLU A 267 -9.80 12.09 -33.61
N GLU A 268 -9.15 11.97 -32.44
CA GLU A 268 -8.03 12.80 -31.98
C GLU A 268 -8.33 14.31 -31.86
N ASP A 269 -9.61 14.71 -31.84
CA ASP A 269 -10.03 16.08 -31.55
C ASP A 269 -10.07 16.34 -30.04
N ILE A 270 -8.88 16.49 -29.45
CA ILE A 270 -8.68 16.64 -28.00
C ILE A 270 -9.34 17.91 -27.45
N ILE A 271 -9.32 19.01 -28.21
CA ILE A 271 -9.87 20.29 -27.74
C ILE A 271 -11.40 20.21 -27.65
N SER A 272 -12.05 19.63 -28.66
CA SER A 272 -13.51 19.46 -28.61
C SER A 272 -13.91 18.40 -27.59
N ALA A 273 -13.16 17.31 -27.47
CA ALA A 273 -13.39 16.29 -26.44
C ALA A 273 -13.28 16.88 -25.01
N GLU A 274 -12.27 17.71 -24.75
CA GLU A 274 -12.09 18.39 -23.46
C GLU A 274 -13.30 19.27 -23.12
N LYS A 275 -13.77 20.10 -24.07
CA LYS A 275 -14.95 20.96 -23.87
C LYS A 275 -16.21 20.15 -23.56
N LYS A 276 -16.36 18.98 -24.17
CA LYS A 276 -17.47 18.07 -23.89
C LYS A 276 -17.39 17.53 -22.47
N LEU A 277 -16.20 17.12 -22.01
CA LEU A 277 -15.99 16.68 -20.63
C LEU A 277 -16.22 17.81 -19.61
N GLU A 278 -15.86 19.06 -19.94
CA GLU A 278 -16.16 20.22 -19.10
C GLU A 278 -17.68 20.42 -18.95
N ALA A 279 -18.43 20.35 -20.06
CA ALA A 279 -19.88 20.42 -20.02
C ALA A 279 -20.52 19.29 -19.20
N VAL A 280 -19.97 18.07 -19.28
CA VAL A 280 -20.40 16.95 -18.42
C VAL A 280 -20.14 17.25 -16.95
N SER A 281 -18.95 17.77 -16.62
CA SER A 281 -18.57 18.15 -15.26
C SER A 281 -19.55 19.18 -14.69
N ASP A 282 -19.86 20.23 -15.45
CA ASP A 282 -20.81 21.28 -15.04
C ASP A 282 -22.21 20.71 -14.73
N ILE A 283 -22.70 19.78 -15.56
CA ILE A 283 -24.00 19.14 -15.34
C ILE A 283 -23.98 18.27 -14.07
N LEU A 284 -22.96 17.43 -13.91
CA LEU A 284 -22.84 16.56 -12.74
C LEU A 284 -22.65 17.36 -11.45
N GLU A 285 -21.95 18.49 -11.50
CA GLU A 285 -21.81 19.41 -10.37
C GLU A 285 -23.12 20.06 -9.95
N GLU A 286 -23.94 20.47 -10.91
CA GLU A 286 -25.25 21.04 -10.61
C GLU A 286 -26.15 20.00 -9.94
N LEU A 287 -26.14 18.77 -10.45
CA LEU A 287 -26.81 17.63 -9.81
C LEU A 287 -26.28 17.35 -8.40
N LEU A 288 -24.96 17.46 -8.22
CA LEU A 288 -24.31 17.32 -6.93
C LEU A 288 -24.81 18.37 -5.93
N LYS A 289 -24.86 19.65 -6.34
CA LYS A 289 -25.38 20.75 -5.52
C LYS A 289 -26.85 20.55 -5.16
N GLN A 290 -27.67 20.12 -6.12
CA GLN A 290 -29.08 19.85 -5.89
C GLN A 290 -29.29 18.70 -4.89
N ALA A 291 -28.50 17.64 -5.02
CA ALA A 291 -28.53 16.52 -4.09
C ALA A 291 -28.10 16.94 -2.67
N PHE A 292 -27.16 17.89 -2.53
CA PHE A 292 -26.50 18.18 -1.25
C PHE A 292 -26.93 19.48 -0.58
N ASN A 293 -27.77 20.29 -1.22
CA ASN A 293 -28.17 21.60 -0.69
C ASN A 293 -28.84 21.51 0.70
N ASN A 294 -29.26 20.32 1.12
CA ASN A 294 -29.87 20.06 2.43
C ASN A 294 -29.04 19.12 3.33
N ASP A 295 -27.89 18.62 2.86
CA ASP A 295 -27.10 17.64 3.61
C ASP A 295 -26.36 18.32 4.78
N PRO A 296 -26.27 17.65 5.95
CA PRO A 296 -25.45 18.13 7.04
C PRO A 296 -23.97 18.09 6.65
N VAL A 297 -23.19 19.05 7.14
CA VAL A 297 -21.74 19.20 6.84
C VAL A 297 -20.93 17.88 6.94
N PRO A 298 -21.14 17.00 7.95
CA PRO A 298 -20.43 15.72 8.01
C PRO A 298 -20.66 14.80 6.80
N GLU A 299 -21.84 14.84 6.18
CA GLU A 299 -22.14 14.05 4.98
C GLU A 299 -21.44 14.62 3.75
N ILE A 300 -21.41 15.96 3.62
CA ILE A 300 -20.65 16.64 2.57
C ILE A 300 -19.15 16.28 2.66
N LEU A 301 -18.59 16.28 3.88
CA LEU A 301 -17.21 15.88 4.14
C LEU A 301 -16.97 14.39 3.87
N GLU A 302 -17.93 13.52 4.19
CA GLU A 302 -17.81 12.09 3.87
C GLU A 302 -17.73 11.84 2.36
N LYS A 303 -18.46 12.63 1.57
CA LYS A 303 -18.44 12.54 0.11
C LYS A 303 -17.12 13.03 -0.48
N LEU A 304 -16.54 14.09 0.09
CA LEU A 304 -15.16 14.48 -0.23
C LEU A 304 -14.18 13.36 0.16
N LEU A 305 -14.35 12.71 1.31
CA LEU A 305 -13.52 11.57 1.71
C LEU A 305 -13.67 10.38 0.76
N SER A 306 -14.86 10.13 0.23
CA SER A 306 -15.06 9.13 -0.83
C SER A 306 -14.20 9.44 -2.06
N ALA A 307 -14.11 10.71 -2.49
CA ALA A 307 -13.20 11.10 -3.57
C ALA A 307 -11.72 10.84 -3.26
N TYR A 308 -11.28 11.12 -2.03
CA TYR A 308 -9.93 10.77 -1.57
C TYR A 308 -9.69 9.26 -1.61
N ARG A 309 -10.67 8.45 -1.18
CA ARG A 309 -10.60 6.99 -1.24
C ARG A 309 -10.51 6.50 -2.68
N ILE A 310 -11.24 7.11 -3.62
CA ILE A 310 -11.14 6.80 -5.06
C ILE A 310 -9.72 7.12 -5.58
N ALA A 311 -9.18 8.28 -5.24
CA ALA A 311 -7.84 8.68 -5.63
C ALA A 311 -6.76 7.74 -5.07
N LEU A 312 -6.87 7.35 -3.79
CA LEU A 312 -5.92 6.44 -3.14
C LEU A 312 -6.11 4.99 -3.56
N ALA A 313 -7.31 4.61 -3.97
CA ALA A 313 -7.61 3.33 -4.60
C ALA A 313 -6.81 3.15 -5.89
N GLU A 314 -6.49 4.23 -6.61
CA GLU A 314 -5.52 4.16 -7.71
C GLU A 314 -4.16 3.81 -7.13
N LYS A 315 -3.64 2.62 -7.47
CA LYS A 315 -2.31 2.24 -7.00
C LYS A 315 -1.31 3.27 -7.50
N ILE A 316 -1.33 3.59 -8.79
CA ILE A 316 -0.50 4.63 -9.40
C ILE A 316 -1.31 5.90 -9.47
N ILE A 317 -0.94 6.86 -8.63
CA ILE A 317 -1.54 8.18 -8.66
C ILE A 317 -1.06 8.87 -9.94
N GLN A 318 -1.99 9.21 -10.81
CA GLN A 318 -1.72 9.97 -12.02
C GLN A 318 -1.86 11.46 -11.73
N ARG A 319 -1.34 12.28 -12.65
CA ARG A 319 -1.45 13.74 -12.54
C ARG A 319 -2.90 14.18 -12.58
N GLY A 320 -3.69 13.60 -13.48
CA GLY A 320 -5.12 13.84 -13.57
C GLY A 320 -5.87 13.50 -12.29
N THR A 321 -5.40 12.49 -11.53
CA THR A 321 -6.01 12.05 -10.27
C THR A 321 -5.92 13.14 -9.20
N ILE A 322 -4.71 13.70 -8.97
CA ILE A 322 -4.52 14.78 -7.99
C ILE A 322 -5.22 16.05 -8.46
N ALA A 323 -5.18 16.36 -9.76
CA ALA A 323 -5.85 17.53 -10.31
C ALA A 323 -7.37 17.48 -10.15
N ALA A 324 -7.98 16.31 -10.41
CA ALA A 324 -9.42 16.11 -10.21
C ALA A 324 -9.80 16.24 -8.73
N LEU A 325 -8.99 15.69 -7.83
CA LEU A 325 -9.22 15.80 -6.39
C LEU A 325 -9.06 17.23 -5.88
N GLU A 326 -8.06 17.98 -6.37
CA GLU A 326 -7.87 19.39 -6.04
C GLU A 326 -9.10 20.22 -6.47
N GLN A 327 -9.61 19.99 -7.69
CA GLN A 327 -10.83 20.64 -8.17
C GLN A 327 -12.04 20.29 -7.31
N GLN A 328 -12.23 19.01 -6.97
CA GLN A 328 -13.32 18.61 -6.08
C GLN A 328 -13.18 19.26 -4.70
N GLN A 329 -12.00 19.27 -4.11
CA GLN A 329 -11.80 19.91 -2.82
C GLN A 329 -12.12 21.41 -2.83
N ILE A 330 -11.74 22.13 -3.89
CA ILE A 330 -12.12 23.55 -4.05
C ILE A 330 -13.65 23.68 -4.05
N ARG A 331 -14.34 22.86 -4.85
CA ARG A 331 -15.81 22.89 -4.97
C ARG A 331 -16.51 22.57 -3.64
N PHE A 332 -16.08 21.52 -2.95
CA PHE A 332 -16.60 21.16 -1.63
C PHE A 332 -16.31 22.26 -0.60
N SER A 333 -15.15 22.92 -0.67
CA SER A 333 -14.82 24.05 0.21
C SER A 333 -15.72 25.26 -0.03
N ASP A 334 -16.07 25.54 -1.30
CA ASP A 334 -16.99 26.63 -1.65
C ASP A 334 -18.42 26.32 -1.17
N LEU A 335 -18.91 25.09 -1.37
CA LEU A 335 -20.20 24.63 -0.86
C LEU A 335 -20.29 24.74 0.67
N LEU A 336 -19.24 24.28 1.38
CA LEU A 336 -19.18 24.37 2.84
C LEU A 336 -19.17 25.82 3.33
N ARG A 337 -18.53 26.74 2.60
CA ARG A 337 -18.53 28.17 2.92
C ARG A 337 -19.94 28.77 2.80
N GLU A 338 -20.67 28.40 1.75
CA GLU A 338 -22.05 28.85 1.54
C GLU A 338 -22.98 28.37 2.65
N ILE A 339 -22.87 27.09 3.07
CA ILE A 339 -23.72 26.48 4.09
C ILE A 339 -23.39 26.98 5.50
N THR A 340 -22.11 26.98 5.87
CA THR A 340 -21.70 27.25 7.26
C THR A 340 -21.58 28.75 7.57
N LYS A 341 -21.44 29.59 6.53
CA LYS A 341 -21.12 31.02 6.65
C LYS A 341 -19.88 31.31 7.49
N ARG A 342 -19.00 30.31 7.67
CA ARG A 342 -17.73 30.45 8.40
C ARG A 342 -16.59 30.58 7.39
N PRO A 343 -15.59 31.44 7.65
CA PRO A 343 -14.37 31.45 6.86
C PRO A 343 -13.64 30.11 6.99
N GLN A 344 -12.87 29.81 5.95
CA GLN A 344 -12.18 28.56 5.66
C GLN A 344 -11.68 27.82 6.90
N GLU A 345 -11.90 26.53 6.89
CA GLU A 345 -11.46 25.65 7.96
C GLU A 345 -10.00 25.32 7.70
N VAL A 346 -9.14 25.69 8.66
CA VAL A 346 -7.68 25.50 8.59
C VAL A 346 -7.30 24.09 8.10
N ARG A 347 -8.12 23.08 8.43
CA ARG A 347 -8.00 21.70 7.95
C ARG A 347 -8.13 21.55 6.43
N LEU A 348 -9.10 22.21 5.79
CA LEU A 348 -9.24 22.20 4.32
C LEU A 348 -8.10 22.94 3.64
N GLU A 349 -7.58 24.00 4.24
CA GLU A 349 -6.42 24.71 3.71
C GLU A 349 -5.15 23.84 3.79
N ASN A 350 -4.95 23.16 4.92
CA ASN A 350 -3.87 22.21 5.10
C ASN A 350 -3.97 21.05 4.10
N ALA A 351 -5.15 20.46 3.94
CA ALA A 351 -5.40 19.43 2.94
C ALA A 351 -5.05 19.93 1.52
N ALA A 352 -5.46 21.15 1.16
CA ALA A 352 -5.18 21.72 -0.17
C ALA A 352 -3.68 21.99 -0.38
N ALA A 353 -2.97 22.44 0.66
CA ALA A 353 -1.53 22.61 0.61
C ALA A 353 -0.80 21.27 0.40
N LEU A 354 -1.24 20.22 1.08
CA LEU A 354 -0.72 18.86 0.95
C LEU A 354 -0.99 18.27 -0.44
N LEU A 355 -2.18 18.48 -1.03
CA LEU A 355 -2.47 18.08 -2.41
C LEU A 355 -1.56 18.79 -3.43
N LYS A 356 -1.34 20.09 -3.26
CA LYS A 356 -0.41 20.85 -4.10
C LYS A 356 1.01 20.32 -3.99
N GLN A 357 1.45 20.01 -2.77
CA GLN A 357 2.77 19.41 -2.58
C GLN A 357 2.84 18.01 -3.20
N SER A 358 1.79 17.19 -3.05
CA SER A 358 1.68 15.88 -3.70
C SER A 358 1.86 15.98 -5.22
N MET A 359 1.20 16.96 -5.85
CA MET A 359 1.38 17.24 -7.28
C MET A 359 2.82 17.62 -7.64
N VAL A 360 3.48 18.44 -6.82
CA VAL A 360 4.88 18.83 -7.04
C VAL A 360 5.81 17.62 -6.97
N GLU A 361 5.67 16.79 -5.94
CA GLU A 361 6.49 15.58 -5.77
C GLU A 361 6.24 14.56 -6.87
N LEU A 362 5.00 14.41 -7.33
CA LEU A 362 4.67 13.55 -8.48
C LEU A 362 5.40 14.00 -9.74
N ASN A 363 5.46 15.32 -10.01
CA ASN A 363 6.19 15.88 -11.14
C ASN A 363 7.72 15.75 -10.99
N GLN A 364 8.22 15.71 -9.76
CA GLN A 364 9.64 15.47 -9.45
C GLN A 364 10.01 13.98 -9.46
N ILE A 365 9.10 13.10 -9.90
CA ILE A 365 9.28 11.64 -10.00
C ILE A 365 9.41 10.99 -8.60
N ASP A 366 8.79 11.59 -7.58
CA ASP A 366 8.59 10.96 -6.28
C ASP A 366 7.12 10.54 -6.05
N PRO A 367 6.68 9.42 -6.66
CA PRO A 367 5.30 8.94 -6.52
C PRO A 367 4.99 8.41 -5.12
N ILE A 368 6.01 8.07 -4.32
CA ILE A 368 5.79 7.55 -2.96
C ILE A 368 5.53 8.72 -2.01
N LEU A 369 6.38 9.74 -2.02
CA LEU A 369 6.15 10.94 -1.22
C LEU A 369 4.86 11.65 -1.64
N SER A 370 4.56 11.71 -2.94
CA SER A 370 3.26 12.17 -3.44
C SER A 370 2.09 11.41 -2.80
N ARG A 371 2.17 10.07 -2.75
CA ARG A 371 1.12 9.25 -2.13
C ARG A 371 1.00 9.48 -0.63
N LEU A 372 2.12 9.62 0.08
CA LEU A 372 2.12 9.94 1.52
C LEU A 372 1.44 11.29 1.78
N LEU A 373 1.73 12.29 0.96
CA LEU A 373 1.10 13.61 1.02
C LEU A 373 -0.40 13.57 0.69
N LEU A 374 -0.83 12.67 -0.20
CA LEU A 374 -2.25 12.46 -0.48
C LEU A 374 -2.98 11.81 0.72
N ILE A 375 -2.40 10.78 1.34
CA ILE A 375 -2.93 10.17 2.59
C ILE A 375 -3.00 11.25 3.67
N ALA A 376 -1.97 12.07 3.76
CA ALA A 376 -1.90 13.16 4.70
C ALA A 376 -3.04 14.18 4.53
N ALA A 377 -3.35 14.53 3.28
CA ALA A 377 -4.43 15.43 2.93
C ALA A 377 -5.81 14.84 3.28
N GLN A 378 -6.04 13.54 3.02
CA GLN A 378 -7.27 12.85 3.44
C GLN A 378 -7.49 12.98 4.95
N GLN A 379 -6.45 12.71 5.75
CA GLN A 379 -6.58 12.74 7.22
C GLN A 379 -6.96 14.13 7.77
N GLU A 380 -6.53 15.22 7.13
CA GLU A 380 -6.99 16.56 7.53
C GLU A 380 -8.50 16.74 7.30
N VAL A 381 -9.05 16.19 6.21
CA VAL A 381 -10.50 16.20 5.94
C VAL A 381 -11.24 15.32 6.94
N GLU A 382 -10.69 14.16 7.32
CA GLU A 382 -11.27 13.30 8.36
C GLU A 382 -11.29 13.96 9.73
N LEU A 383 -10.23 14.67 10.09
CA LEU A 383 -10.15 15.48 11.30
C LEU A 383 -11.23 16.55 11.32
N LEU A 384 -11.43 17.21 10.19
CA LEU A 384 -12.47 18.21 10.09
C LEU A 384 -13.87 17.63 10.26
N LYS A 385 -14.18 16.52 9.58
CA LYS A 385 -15.46 15.83 9.72
C LYS A 385 -15.74 15.51 11.18
N TRP A 386 -14.72 15.06 11.91
CA TRP A 386 -14.86 14.74 13.31
C TRP A 386 -15.03 15.98 14.21
N GLU A 387 -14.33 17.09 13.92
CA GLU A 387 -14.54 18.36 14.63
C GLU A 387 -15.99 18.88 14.50
N TYR A 388 -16.69 18.56 13.41
CA TYR A 388 -18.13 18.81 13.28
C TYR A 388 -18.98 17.84 14.07
N LEU A 389 -18.67 16.55 14.00
CA LEU A 389 -19.40 15.52 14.73
C LEU A 389 -19.31 15.75 16.25
N ASP A 390 -18.12 16.03 16.78
CA ASP A 390 -17.88 16.30 18.22
C ASP A 390 -18.69 17.52 18.73
N LYS A 391 -18.83 18.56 17.89
CA LYS A 391 -19.65 19.75 18.22
C LYS A 391 -21.16 19.46 18.24
N GLN A 392 -21.62 18.45 17.51
CA GLN A 392 -23.04 18.11 17.40
C GLN A 392 -23.45 16.97 18.34
N GLN A 393 -22.54 16.02 18.57
CA GLN A 393 -22.73 14.83 19.39
C GLN A 393 -21.42 14.56 20.13
N GLU A 394 -21.45 14.57 21.46
CA GLU A 394 -20.28 14.12 22.23
C GLU A 394 -19.94 12.67 21.83
N PRO A 395 -18.72 12.40 21.33
CA PRO A 395 -18.37 11.10 20.76
C PRO A 395 -18.31 10.04 21.86
N THR A 396 -18.77 8.84 21.51
CA THR A 396 -18.68 7.68 22.39
C THR A 396 -17.26 7.13 22.44
N ALA A 397 -16.90 6.41 23.51
CA ALA A 397 -15.59 5.75 23.59
C ALA A 397 -15.40 4.77 22.42
N GLU A 398 -16.48 4.07 22.02
CA GLU A 398 -16.51 3.20 20.86
C GLU A 398 -16.13 3.94 19.56
N THR A 399 -16.78 5.07 19.26
CA THR A 399 -16.50 5.83 18.02
C THR A 399 -15.10 6.43 18.00
N VAL A 400 -14.58 6.88 19.15
CA VAL A 400 -13.18 7.35 19.25
C VAL A 400 -12.21 6.21 18.96
N LEU A 401 -12.48 5.01 19.47
CA LEU A 401 -11.62 3.83 19.27
C LEU A 401 -11.66 3.32 17.83
N GLU A 402 -12.84 3.24 17.21
CA GLU A 402 -13.00 2.89 15.80
C GLU A 402 -12.18 3.83 14.90
N ARG A 403 -12.23 5.12 15.21
CA ARG A 403 -11.46 6.14 14.50
C ARG A 403 -9.96 5.99 14.70
N ALA A 404 -9.51 5.77 15.93
CA ALA A 404 -8.09 5.56 16.22
C ALA A 404 -7.54 4.33 15.44
N ILE A 405 -8.33 3.25 15.36
CA ILE A 405 -8.00 2.07 14.55
C ILE A 405 -7.90 2.42 13.06
N ALA A 406 -8.86 3.18 12.51
CA ALA A 406 -8.83 3.59 11.10
C ALA A 406 -7.58 4.42 10.78
N LEU A 407 -7.30 5.47 11.56
CA LEU A 407 -6.10 6.29 11.39
C LEU A 407 -4.80 5.49 11.53
N GLN A 408 -4.76 4.50 12.44
CA GLN A 408 -3.60 3.65 12.61
C GLN A 408 -3.38 2.69 11.43
N ARG A 409 -4.46 2.23 10.78
CA ARG A 409 -4.36 1.44 9.53
C ARG A 409 -3.79 2.29 8.40
N ASP A 410 -4.26 3.52 8.23
CA ASP A 410 -3.73 4.43 7.21
C ASP A 410 -2.24 4.73 7.45
N ALA A 411 -1.85 4.97 8.71
CA ALA A 411 -0.45 5.19 9.08
C ALA A 411 0.42 3.95 8.84
N LEU A 412 -0.12 2.75 9.05
CA LEU A 412 0.56 1.48 8.76
C LEU A 412 0.74 1.26 7.25
N ASP A 413 -0.30 1.52 6.45
CA ASP A 413 -0.21 1.39 5.00
C ASP A 413 0.78 2.39 4.40
N ALA A 414 0.80 3.62 4.93
CA ALA A 414 1.81 4.62 4.61
C ALA A 414 3.23 4.16 4.98
N ALA A 415 3.41 3.60 6.18
CA ALA A 415 4.71 3.08 6.62
C ALA A 415 5.21 1.92 5.75
N ARG A 416 4.30 1.01 5.35
CA ARG A 416 4.60 -0.09 4.42
C ARG A 416 4.97 0.42 3.03
N LEU A 417 4.31 1.46 2.53
CA LEU A 417 4.65 2.12 1.26
C LEU A 417 6.06 2.71 1.28
N ALA A 418 6.50 3.22 2.42
CA ALA A 418 7.82 3.83 2.60
C ALA A 418 8.93 2.83 2.97
N LYS A 419 8.62 1.54 3.17
CA LYS A 419 9.54 0.53 3.73
C LYS A 419 10.86 0.42 2.98
N ASP A 420 10.82 0.55 1.66
CA ASP A 420 11.98 0.37 0.79
C ASP A 420 12.68 1.71 0.45
N ARG A 421 12.35 2.78 1.17
CA ARG A 421 12.92 4.12 0.95
C ARG A 421 13.45 4.76 2.21
N SER A 422 14.60 5.41 2.06
CA SER A 422 15.29 6.13 3.13
C SER A 422 15.39 7.62 2.80
N GLY A 423 14.28 8.34 2.93
CA GLY A 423 14.22 9.79 2.69
C GLY A 423 13.70 10.58 3.91
N LYS A 424 14.22 11.81 4.08
CA LYS A 424 13.82 12.71 5.18
C LYS A 424 12.37 13.20 5.01
N GLY A 425 11.89 13.31 3.77
CA GLY A 425 10.53 13.75 3.45
C GLY A 425 9.49 12.74 3.90
N GLU A 426 9.69 11.47 3.55
CA GLU A 426 8.82 10.36 3.92
C GLU A 426 8.73 10.21 5.43
N ARG A 427 9.87 10.26 6.13
CA ARG A 427 9.90 10.21 7.60
C ARG A 427 9.05 11.31 8.25
N LYS A 428 9.15 12.54 7.75
CA LYS A 428 8.37 13.67 8.27
C LYS A 428 6.88 13.40 8.15
N GLU A 429 6.43 12.91 6.99
CA GLU A 429 5.01 12.62 6.77
C GLU A 429 4.53 11.41 7.58
N LEU A 430 5.32 10.33 7.67
CA LEU A 430 5.00 9.20 8.54
C LEU A 430 4.84 9.61 10.01
N LEU A 431 5.73 10.47 10.50
CA LEU A 431 5.65 10.99 11.86
C LEU A 431 4.41 11.87 12.04
N ARG A 432 4.03 12.66 11.02
CA ARG A 432 2.79 13.45 11.04
C ARG A 432 1.56 12.55 11.16
N LEU A 433 1.46 11.50 10.36
CA LEU A 433 0.36 10.51 10.42
C LEU A 433 0.31 9.86 11.81
N GLN A 434 1.45 9.37 12.32
CA GLN A 434 1.51 8.69 13.61
C GLN A 434 1.16 9.62 14.79
N ASN A 435 1.54 10.90 14.71
CA ASN A 435 1.15 11.91 15.71
C ASN A 435 -0.38 12.13 15.72
N GLN A 436 -1.04 12.08 14.56
CA GLN A 436 -2.50 12.22 14.49
C GLN A 436 -3.23 11.03 15.12
N VAL A 437 -2.68 9.81 14.97
CA VAL A 437 -3.19 8.64 15.69
C VAL A 437 -3.10 8.85 17.20
N ALA A 438 -1.93 9.28 17.70
CA ALA A 438 -1.71 9.50 19.13
C ALA A 438 -2.67 10.56 19.71
N LEU A 439 -2.82 11.70 19.03
CA LEU A 439 -3.74 12.77 19.45
C LEU A 439 -5.20 12.30 19.48
N THR A 440 -5.61 11.47 18.54
CA THR A 440 -6.98 10.93 18.51
C THR A 440 -7.20 9.92 19.64
N ALA A 441 -6.21 9.07 19.89
CA ALA A 441 -6.25 8.11 20.99
C ALA A 441 -6.34 8.81 22.37
N ASP A 442 -5.69 9.95 22.56
CA ASP A 442 -5.76 10.72 23.82
C ASP A 442 -7.19 11.18 24.19
N VAL A 443 -8.11 11.26 23.23
CA VAL A 443 -9.52 11.61 23.49
C VAL A 443 -10.29 10.45 24.12
N PHE A 444 -9.86 9.19 23.91
CA PHE A 444 -10.62 8.00 24.30
C PHE A 444 -10.90 7.94 25.81
N GLU A 445 -9.90 8.19 26.64
CA GLU A 445 -10.05 8.15 28.11
C GLU A 445 -11.09 9.16 28.60
N THR A 446 -11.14 10.34 27.97
CA THR A 446 -12.13 11.38 28.27
C THR A 446 -13.54 10.91 27.88
N ALA A 447 -13.69 10.29 26.70
CA ALA A 447 -14.98 9.75 26.25
C ALA A 447 -15.46 8.59 27.16
N ALA A 448 -14.56 7.67 27.51
CA ALA A 448 -14.84 6.56 28.42
C ALA A 448 -15.28 7.05 29.80
N TYR A 449 -14.59 8.04 30.37
CA TYR A 449 -14.95 8.64 31.65
C TYR A 449 -16.35 9.28 31.62
N ARG A 450 -16.68 10.02 30.56
CA ARG A 450 -18.02 10.63 30.41
C ARG A 450 -19.11 9.58 30.32
N GLU A 451 -18.89 8.49 29.59
CA GLU A 451 -19.86 7.40 29.51
C GLU A 451 -20.07 6.71 30.85
N GLN A 452 -19.00 6.43 31.59
CA GLN A 452 -19.08 5.90 32.96
C GLN A 452 -19.89 6.83 33.86
N GLN A 453 -19.59 8.14 33.81
CA GLN A 453 -20.31 9.13 34.60
C GLN A 453 -21.81 9.18 34.26
N ARG A 454 -22.15 9.14 32.96
CA ARG A 454 -23.56 9.12 32.50
C ARG A 454 -24.28 7.84 32.93
N ALA A 455 -23.64 6.69 32.80
CA ALA A 455 -24.18 5.43 33.27
C ALA A 455 -24.38 5.44 34.79
N PHE A 456 -23.50 6.13 35.54
CA PHE A 456 -23.54 6.18 37.01
C PHE A 456 -24.72 7.00 37.47
N ASN A 457 -24.93 8.15 36.83
CA ASN A 457 -26.04 9.04 37.12
C ASN A 457 -27.42 8.47 36.70
N LYS A 458 -27.46 7.49 35.80
CA LYS A 458 -28.70 6.83 35.33
C LYS A 458 -29.07 5.58 36.14
N ALA A 459 -28.12 4.98 36.82
CA ALA A 459 -28.36 3.79 37.62
C ALA A 459 -28.88 4.17 39.02
N ASP A 460 -29.92 3.49 39.49
CA ASP A 460 -30.35 3.54 40.89
C ASP A 460 -29.21 3.00 41.78
N ALA A 461 -28.35 3.91 42.25
CA ALA A 461 -27.37 3.86 43.33
C ALA A 461 -26.39 2.66 43.47
N PHE A 462 -26.50 1.54 42.75
CA PHE A 462 -25.69 0.34 43.04
C PHE A 462 -25.39 -0.58 41.83
N SER A 463 -25.58 -0.15 40.57
CA SER A 463 -25.08 -0.96 39.45
C SER A 463 -23.59 -0.71 39.21
N CYS A 464 -22.79 -1.73 39.49
CA CYS A 464 -21.36 -1.67 39.32
C CYS A 464 -20.98 -1.72 37.82
N GLN A 465 -20.26 -0.70 37.36
CA GLN A 465 -19.87 -0.53 35.96
C GLN A 465 -18.51 -1.14 35.63
N TYR A 466 -18.18 -2.28 36.26
CA TYR A 466 -16.90 -2.93 36.05
C TYR A 466 -16.71 -3.37 34.59
N LEU A 467 -17.78 -3.85 33.95
CA LEU A 467 -17.80 -4.21 32.52
C LEU A 467 -18.49 -3.09 31.69
N PRO A 468 -18.00 -2.78 30.48
CA PRO A 468 -16.87 -3.40 29.78
C PRO A 468 -15.48 -2.86 30.16
N TRP A 469 -15.42 -1.81 30.98
CA TRP A 469 -14.22 -0.97 31.13
C TRP A 469 -13.00 -1.68 31.70
N ALA A 470 -13.17 -2.64 32.62
CA ALA A 470 -12.07 -3.41 33.17
C ALA A 470 -11.35 -4.29 32.13
N GLU A 471 -12.04 -4.70 31.07
CA GLU A 471 -11.43 -5.47 29.96
C GLU A 471 -10.95 -4.54 28.84
N ALA A 472 -11.70 -3.49 28.53
CA ALA A 472 -11.39 -2.59 27.41
C ALA A 472 -10.23 -1.63 27.71
N LEU A 473 -10.15 -1.03 28.91
CA LEU A 473 -9.12 -0.02 29.24
C LEU A 473 -7.69 -0.58 29.20
N PRO A 474 -7.37 -1.76 29.78
CA PRO A 474 -6.02 -2.30 29.70
C PRO A 474 -5.57 -2.60 28.26
N LEU A 475 -6.47 -3.11 27.43
CA LEU A 475 -6.22 -3.35 26.01
C LEU A 475 -6.02 -2.04 25.25
N PHE A 476 -6.81 -1.01 25.56
CA PHE A 476 -6.64 0.32 25.00
C PHE A 476 -5.26 0.91 25.34
N SER A 477 -4.86 0.85 26.61
CA SER A 477 -3.55 1.34 27.07
C SER A 477 -2.39 0.60 26.39
N GLN A 478 -2.46 -0.73 26.25
CA GLN A 478 -1.47 -1.49 25.49
C GLN A 478 -1.35 -1.00 24.04
N GLY A 479 -2.48 -0.74 23.37
CA GLY A 479 -2.45 -0.20 22.02
C GLY A 479 -1.85 1.21 21.96
N LYS A 480 -2.17 2.06 22.94
CA LYS A 480 -1.61 3.42 23.07
C LYS A 480 -0.09 3.39 23.27
N ASP A 481 0.42 2.49 24.10
CA ASP A 481 1.86 2.30 24.30
C ASP A 481 2.56 1.92 22.99
N MET A 482 1.95 1.02 22.20
CA MET A 482 2.48 0.65 20.89
C MET A 482 2.49 1.82 19.89
N VAL A 483 1.48 2.70 19.93
CA VAL A 483 1.47 3.93 19.13
C VAL A 483 2.61 4.87 19.52
N ILE A 484 2.92 4.97 20.82
CA ILE A 484 4.04 5.77 21.33
C ILE A 484 5.37 5.19 20.87
N PHE A 485 5.58 3.87 21.00
CA PHE A 485 6.80 3.21 20.54
C PHE A 485 6.99 3.35 19.02
N ALA A 486 5.92 3.18 18.22
CA ALA A 486 5.98 3.40 16.78
C ALA A 486 6.41 4.84 16.45
N ARG A 487 5.89 5.84 17.17
CA ARG A 487 6.27 7.24 17.02
C ARG A 487 7.74 7.47 17.37
N GLU A 488 8.22 6.89 18.47
CA GLU A 488 9.61 7.00 18.91
C GLU A 488 10.57 6.42 17.87
N GLU A 489 10.30 5.22 17.37
CA GLU A 489 11.11 4.57 16.34
C GLU A 489 11.15 5.41 15.03
N LEU A 490 10.01 5.97 14.60
CA LEU A 490 9.94 6.91 13.46
C LEU A 490 10.68 8.24 13.73
N SER A 491 10.78 8.65 14.99
CA SER A 491 11.41 9.90 15.42
C SER A 491 12.92 9.82 15.58
N GLU A 492 13.53 8.63 15.53
CA GLU A 492 14.98 8.46 15.61
C GLU A 492 15.60 8.34 14.21
N GLU A 493 15.33 7.23 13.51
CA GLU A 493 15.97 6.87 12.24
C GLU A 493 15.01 6.07 11.34
N ILE A 494 15.09 6.25 10.02
CA ILE A 494 14.22 5.52 9.09
C ILE A 494 14.55 4.02 9.01
N GLU A 495 15.77 3.62 9.39
CA GLU A 495 16.19 2.21 9.48
C GLU A 495 15.37 1.41 10.50
N LYS A 496 14.72 2.11 11.44
CA LYS A 496 13.81 1.55 12.44
C LYS A 496 12.38 1.39 11.95
N LEU A 497 12.07 1.79 10.72
CA LEU A 497 10.74 1.66 10.11
C LEU A 497 10.14 0.24 10.21
N PRO A 498 10.89 -0.86 10.05
CA PRO A 498 10.34 -2.21 10.26
C PRO A 498 9.83 -2.46 11.69
N ARG A 499 10.48 -1.87 12.71
CA ARG A 499 10.04 -1.95 14.11
C ARG A 499 8.82 -1.08 14.35
N ALA A 500 8.80 0.13 13.78
CA ALA A 500 7.62 0.99 13.82
C ALA A 500 6.40 0.29 13.22
N ILE A 501 6.54 -0.34 12.05
CA ILE A 501 5.49 -1.16 11.41
C ILE A 501 4.97 -2.25 12.36
N ALA A 502 5.87 -3.01 12.99
CA ALA A 502 5.47 -4.06 13.94
C ALA A 502 4.67 -3.52 15.13
N HIS A 503 5.05 -2.35 15.67
CA HIS A 503 4.30 -1.69 16.74
C HIS A 503 2.94 -1.17 16.26
N GLN A 504 2.86 -0.59 15.06
CA GLN A 504 1.59 -0.16 14.47
C GLN A 504 0.61 -1.33 14.30
N GLU A 505 1.10 -2.50 13.86
CA GLU A 505 0.30 -3.73 13.77
C GLU A 505 -0.21 -4.18 15.14
N GLN A 506 0.66 -4.17 16.16
CA GLN A 506 0.28 -4.52 17.53
C GLN A 506 -0.77 -3.56 18.09
N ALA A 507 -0.63 -2.25 17.84
CA ALA A 507 -1.60 -1.24 18.26
C ALA A 507 -3.01 -1.56 17.72
N ILE A 508 -3.12 -1.88 16.43
CA ILE A 508 -4.38 -2.27 15.79
C ILE A 508 -4.98 -3.52 16.44
N ILE A 509 -4.16 -4.55 16.70
CA ILE A 509 -4.62 -5.79 17.34
C ILE A 509 -5.20 -5.50 18.73
N HIS A 510 -4.48 -4.73 19.55
CA HIS A 510 -4.94 -4.39 20.91
C HIS A 510 -6.23 -3.57 20.88
N TRP A 511 -6.33 -2.57 20.01
CA TRP A 511 -7.52 -1.74 19.89
C TRP A 511 -8.72 -2.45 19.29
N GLN A 512 -8.54 -3.36 18.32
CA GLN A 512 -9.63 -4.21 17.83
C GLN A 512 -10.18 -5.11 18.94
N ARG A 513 -9.31 -5.68 19.78
CA ARG A 513 -9.74 -6.46 20.95
C ARG A 513 -10.49 -5.59 21.94
N ALA A 514 -10.00 -4.38 22.23
CA ALA A 514 -10.69 -3.43 23.11
C ALA A 514 -12.09 -3.07 22.56
N LEU A 515 -12.20 -2.81 21.25
CA LEU A 515 -13.45 -2.49 20.58
C LEU A 515 -14.46 -3.65 20.67
N ALA A 516 -14.00 -4.90 20.46
CA ALA A 516 -14.84 -6.08 20.63
C ALA A 516 -15.41 -6.18 22.05
N LYS A 517 -14.62 -5.82 23.08
CA LYS A 517 -15.09 -5.80 24.48
C LYS A 517 -16.13 -4.70 24.75
N LEU A 518 -16.05 -3.57 24.06
CA LEU A 518 -17.04 -2.51 24.15
C LEU A 518 -18.36 -2.89 23.47
N LYS A 519 -18.31 -3.54 22.29
CA LYS A 519 -19.49 -3.96 21.51
C LYS A 519 -20.22 -5.16 22.13
N GLU A 520 -19.48 -6.11 22.67
CA GLU A 520 -20.01 -7.34 23.26
C GLU A 520 -19.59 -7.47 24.73
N PRO A 521 -20.10 -6.60 25.63
CA PRO A 521 -19.81 -6.73 27.05
C PRO A 521 -20.35 -8.07 27.55
N ARG A 522 -19.51 -8.83 28.26
CA ARG A 522 -19.94 -10.08 28.91
C ARG A 522 -21.12 -9.78 29.83
N THR A 523 -22.28 -10.35 29.50
CA THR A 523 -23.47 -10.25 30.33
C THR A 523 -23.38 -11.30 31.45
N GLY A 524 -23.20 -10.87 32.70
CA GLY A 524 -23.54 -11.72 33.85
C GLY A 524 -22.52 -11.92 34.96
N GLU A 525 -21.39 -11.22 35.03
CA GLU A 525 -20.57 -11.25 36.25
C GLU A 525 -21.00 -10.14 37.22
N PRO A 526 -21.74 -10.46 38.32
CA PRO A 526 -21.97 -9.49 39.37
C PRO A 526 -20.61 -9.10 39.97
N CYS A 527 -20.46 -7.83 40.32
CA CYS A 527 -19.24 -7.31 40.94
C CYS A 527 -18.96 -8.01 42.27
N ARG A 528 -18.28 -9.16 42.18
CA ARG A 528 -17.64 -9.79 43.32
C ARG A 528 -16.40 -8.98 43.61
N GLN A 529 -16.50 -8.26 44.72
CA GLN A 529 -15.39 -7.69 45.44
C GLN A 529 -14.21 -8.67 45.40
N GLN A 530 -13.15 -8.29 44.69
CA GLN A 530 -11.81 -8.69 45.11
C GLN A 530 -11.58 -8.05 46.48
N LYS A 531 -12.07 -8.70 47.53
CA LYS A 531 -11.51 -8.52 48.86
C LYS A 531 -10.15 -9.20 48.84
N GLN A 532 -9.11 -8.38 48.87
CA GLN A 532 -7.93 -8.47 49.76
C GLN A 532 -7.50 -9.92 50.07
N GLY A 533 -6.32 -10.40 49.66
CA GLY A 533 -5.06 -9.79 50.11
C GLY A 533 -4.94 -9.89 51.63
N GLY A 534 -4.56 -11.08 52.14
CA GLY A 534 -4.03 -11.24 53.50
C GLY A 534 -4.86 -12.12 54.44
N GLU A 535 -4.55 -13.41 54.50
CA GLU A 535 -4.33 -14.11 55.77
C GLU A 535 -3.57 -15.42 55.49
N GLU A 536 -2.34 -15.46 56.00
CA GLU A 536 -1.50 -16.65 56.06
C GLU A 536 -2.07 -17.67 57.06
N GLY A 537 -1.99 -18.94 56.69
CA GLY A 537 -1.78 -20.04 57.63
C GLY A 537 -3.01 -20.76 58.20
N LYS A 538 -3.35 -21.93 57.65
CA LYS A 538 -2.96 -23.25 58.19
C LYS A 538 -3.71 -24.40 57.48
N GLN A 539 -2.95 -25.42 57.07
CA GLN A 539 -3.16 -26.88 57.23
C GLN A 539 -4.62 -27.38 57.41
N GLU A 540 -5.11 -28.46 56.79
CA GLU A 540 -4.51 -29.63 56.12
C GLU A 540 -5.68 -30.49 55.57
N GLN A 541 -5.33 -31.53 54.79
CA GLN A 541 -6.11 -32.73 54.40
C GLN A 541 -6.92 -32.73 53.07
N GLN A 542 -6.27 -33.34 52.07
CA GLN A 542 -6.80 -34.23 51.03
C GLN A 542 -7.42 -35.53 51.61
N PRO A 543 -7.95 -36.49 50.82
CA PRO A 543 -8.60 -36.43 49.48
C PRO A 543 -9.88 -37.33 49.39
N GLN A 544 -10.63 -37.23 48.28
CA GLN A 544 -11.32 -38.32 47.51
C GLN A 544 -12.26 -37.68 46.47
N GLU A 545 -12.00 -37.78 45.17
CA GLU A 545 -12.31 -38.87 44.20
C GLU A 545 -13.76 -38.91 43.68
N GLY A 546 -13.88 -38.84 42.35
CA GLY A 546 -15.07 -39.11 41.51
C GLY A 546 -15.91 -37.86 41.18
N SER A 547 -16.30 -37.54 39.95
CA SER A 547 -16.24 -38.22 38.66
C SER A 547 -16.65 -37.23 37.55
N GLU A 548 -15.98 -37.34 36.40
CA GLU A 548 -16.43 -37.12 35.02
C GLU A 548 -17.68 -36.26 34.74
N GLN A 549 -17.51 -35.18 33.98
CA GLN A 549 -18.01 -35.12 32.59
C GLN A 549 -17.36 -33.95 31.82
N GLN A 550 -16.49 -34.33 30.88
CA GLN A 550 -15.92 -33.45 29.87
C GLN A 550 -16.98 -33.12 28.80
N GLN A 551 -17.23 -31.83 28.56
CA GLN A 551 -17.71 -31.36 27.27
C GLN A 551 -16.71 -30.33 26.73
N LYS A 552 -15.91 -30.77 25.75
CA LYS A 552 -15.08 -29.92 24.88
C LYS A 552 -16.00 -29.04 24.02
N PRO A 553 -15.77 -27.73 23.92
CA PRO A 553 -16.21 -26.96 22.77
C PRO A 553 -15.38 -27.37 21.55
N LYS A 554 -16.04 -27.57 20.41
CA LYS A 554 -15.40 -27.73 19.10
C LYS A 554 -14.54 -26.50 18.81
N ALA A 555 -13.23 -26.71 18.71
CA ALA A 555 -12.30 -25.72 18.20
C ALA A 555 -12.62 -25.46 16.72
N THR A 556 -12.65 -24.18 16.33
CA THR A 556 -12.62 -23.78 14.92
C THR A 556 -11.23 -24.07 14.34
N PRO A 557 -11.09 -24.26 13.01
CA PRO A 557 -9.81 -24.57 12.36
C PRO A 557 -8.70 -23.54 12.67
N HIS A 558 -9.10 -22.31 13.03
CA HIS A 558 -8.19 -21.20 13.34
C HIS A 558 -7.50 -21.32 14.71
N ASP A 559 -8.15 -21.97 15.69
CA ASP A 559 -7.59 -22.21 17.03
C ASP A 559 -6.59 -23.36 17.03
N GLU A 560 -6.76 -24.32 16.11
CA GLU A 560 -5.85 -25.45 15.94
C GLU A 560 -4.51 -24.99 15.31
N VAL A 561 -4.56 -24.03 14.38
CA VAL A 561 -3.38 -23.39 13.78
C VAL A 561 -2.63 -22.52 14.79
N LEU A 562 -3.34 -21.71 15.59
CA LEU A 562 -2.72 -20.89 16.66
C LEU A 562 -2.05 -21.75 17.74
N ARG A 563 -2.67 -22.88 18.08
CA ARG A 563 -2.10 -23.85 19.02
C ARG A 563 -0.88 -24.57 18.44
N LEU A 564 -0.90 -24.92 17.15
CA LEU A 564 0.28 -25.49 16.45
C LEU A 564 1.45 -24.50 16.38
N LEU A 565 1.18 -23.21 16.11
CA LEU A 565 2.20 -22.16 16.10
C LEU A 565 2.80 -21.91 17.49
N GLN A 566 1.98 -21.92 18.54
CA GLN A 566 2.46 -21.83 19.93
C GLN A 566 3.27 -23.06 20.36
N GLN A 567 2.92 -24.24 19.86
CA GLN A 567 3.64 -25.48 20.15
C GLN A 567 5.00 -25.51 19.42
N MET A 568 5.07 -25.07 18.17
CA MET A 568 6.33 -24.88 17.44
C MET A 568 7.25 -23.84 18.10
N GLU A 569 6.70 -22.72 18.59
CA GLU A 569 7.49 -21.71 19.31
C GLU A 569 8.03 -22.25 20.66
N GLN A 570 7.26 -23.11 21.34
CA GLN A 570 7.71 -23.78 22.56
C GLN A 570 8.81 -24.82 22.27
N ASP A 571 8.67 -25.59 21.19
CA ASP A 571 9.66 -26.59 20.75
C ASP A 571 10.98 -25.92 20.32
N ASP A 572 10.92 -24.79 19.61
CA ASP A 572 12.09 -23.98 19.23
C ASP A 572 12.80 -23.35 20.44
N ARG A 573 12.03 -22.95 21.48
CA ARG A 573 12.60 -22.43 22.73
C ARG A 573 13.21 -23.54 23.60
N GLN A 574 12.75 -24.78 23.48
CA GLN A 574 13.33 -25.92 24.19
C GLN A 574 14.59 -26.46 23.48
N GLN A 575 14.65 -26.45 22.15
CA GLN A 575 15.87 -26.83 21.40
C GLN A 575 17.05 -25.87 21.64
N LYS A 576 16.80 -24.59 21.94
CA LYS A 576 17.87 -23.62 22.28
C LYS A 576 18.45 -23.78 23.69
N LYS A 577 17.92 -24.66 24.55
CA LYS A 577 18.43 -24.91 25.91
C LYS A 577 19.24 -26.20 26.07
N SER A 578 19.46 -26.99 25.01
CA SER A 578 20.22 -28.26 25.09
C SER A 578 21.51 -28.32 24.28
N SER A 579 22.07 -27.20 23.81
CA SER A 579 23.42 -27.20 23.23
C SER A 579 24.48 -27.08 24.32
N GLN A 580 24.91 -28.22 24.86
CA GLN A 580 26.16 -28.31 25.61
C GLN A 580 27.35 -27.88 24.71
N PRO A 581 28.39 -27.25 25.26
CA PRO A 581 29.58 -26.90 24.50
C PRO A 581 30.36 -28.17 24.16
N VAL A 582 30.43 -28.51 22.87
CA VAL A 582 31.33 -29.55 22.37
C VAL A 582 32.77 -29.07 22.58
N LYS A 583 33.51 -29.82 23.39
CA LYS A 583 34.93 -29.61 23.66
C LYS A 583 35.75 -29.78 22.39
N GLN A 584 36.78 -28.93 22.27
CA GLN A 584 37.95 -29.17 21.44
C GLN A 584 38.52 -30.57 21.66
N GLY A 585 38.95 -31.24 20.58
CA GLY A 585 39.85 -32.39 20.66
C GLY A 585 39.68 -33.38 19.52
N ASP A 586 40.64 -33.32 18.61
CA ASP A 586 41.21 -34.41 17.80
C ASP A 586 40.47 -34.90 16.54
N LYS A 587 41.10 -34.59 15.39
CA LYS A 587 41.06 -35.43 14.18
C LYS A 587 41.54 -36.85 14.54
N PRO A 588 41.05 -37.90 13.86
CA PRO A 588 41.81 -38.35 12.68
C PRO A 588 40.96 -39.07 11.60
N TRP A 589 40.57 -38.37 10.55
CA TRP A 589 40.65 -38.81 9.15
C TRP A 589 40.52 -37.60 8.23
#